data_AF-A0A1G9TS35-F1
#
_entry.id   AF-A0A1G9TS35-F1
#
_cell.length_a   1.000
_cell.length_b   1.000
_cell.length_c   1.000
_cell.angle_alpha   90.00
_cell.angle_beta   90.00
_cell.angle_gamma   90.00
#
_symmetry.space_group_name_H-M   'P 1'
#
loop_
_entity.id
_entity.type
_entity.pdbx_description
1 polymer ?
#
loop_
_entity_poly.entity_id
_entity_poly.type
_entity_poly.pdbx_seq_one_letter_code
_entity_poly.pdbx_strand_id
1 'polypeptide(L)'
;MANIVKLMNLLVDNEIRMQIALFDGVNMSSVAKEAGNRILSGLADVANAFSETFTSKQVINYKYKTSSDEVMDRYVELSKLSRKELMEDMYKKLLQAYKEINGKEYEGDVESPIFTKALVDIAAYGFNINLYKPVGSKIDEIAANYEKLLINAFYSHLQNLSEDDLKETIKLLDRALARLSLENKRKLQEAIMPTAFNAKGIILALRKRKDVEKLKLSLELLGEDAFKFLDVDLSVVFQTIRGLGRVSRILIARLIFKLSRSSGRKFSYGNEKLPSGASDTILEEEKEKDRLFRESLKGEIAVQKKIDELEKKRDSLEATALKLDEEIKEVMEGFYEAKKEFDLLDAKKADYLEKKRPQPETKVYYNKVNETKRKMDRSSDIAEKKSNKLLQTKEQLEENKKSIELEKETLSELKKKSFSELSLRADELMGKWSKRFNKLKFDPSIFQNLIIRFSFEERLEIERMLLEIEQEDNYYDLSLEEREIKVYISIREYATIKIENFLCKDII
;
A
#
# COMPACT_ATOMS: atom_id res chain seq x y z
N MET A 1 4.65 6.41 -22.59
CA MET A 1 3.94 7.16 -21.52
C MET A 1 3.57 8.57 -22.02
N ALA A 2 2.58 9.20 -21.39
CA ALA A 2 2.16 10.54 -21.77
C ALA A 2 3.03 11.60 -21.11
N ASN A 3 3.84 12.23 -21.93
CA ASN A 3 4.50 13.47 -21.59
C ASN A 3 3.43 14.58 -21.46
N ILE A 4 3.02 14.91 -20.23
CA ILE A 4 1.95 15.88 -19.95
C ILE A 4 2.30 17.26 -20.51
N VAL A 5 3.59 17.58 -20.59
CA VAL A 5 4.07 18.82 -21.20
C VAL A 5 3.73 18.85 -22.69
N LYS A 6 3.97 17.76 -23.43
CA LYS A 6 3.55 17.67 -24.83
C LYS A 6 2.03 17.72 -25.01
N LEU A 7 1.26 17.24 -24.02
CA LEU A 7 -0.20 17.31 -24.05
C LEU A 7 -0.75 18.73 -23.88
N MET A 8 0.04 19.71 -23.43
CA MET A 8 -0.41 21.10 -23.35
C MET A 8 -0.82 21.67 -24.71
N ASN A 9 -0.31 21.10 -25.81
CA ASN A 9 -0.76 21.41 -27.16
C ASN A 9 -2.24 21.08 -27.44
N LEU A 10 -2.87 20.23 -26.62
CA LEU A 10 -4.29 19.89 -26.72
C LEU A 10 -5.21 20.90 -26.04
N LEU A 11 -4.69 21.71 -25.12
CA LEU A 11 -5.48 22.75 -24.45
C LEU A 11 -5.78 23.89 -25.42
N VAL A 12 -6.97 24.47 -25.35
CA VAL A 12 -7.29 25.69 -26.09
C VAL A 12 -6.63 26.91 -25.44
N ASP A 13 -6.41 27.98 -26.18
CA ASP A 13 -5.69 29.17 -25.69
C ASP A 13 -6.32 29.75 -24.42
N ASN A 14 -7.65 29.73 -24.30
CA ASN A 14 -8.34 30.19 -23.09
C ASN A 14 -8.00 29.34 -21.85
N GLU A 15 -7.83 28.03 -21.99
CA GLU A 15 -7.43 27.18 -20.86
C GLU A 15 -6.00 27.45 -20.41
N ILE A 16 -5.09 27.69 -21.37
CA ILE A 16 -3.70 28.06 -21.08
C ILE A 16 -3.64 29.42 -20.39
N ARG A 17 -4.36 30.42 -20.90
CA ARG A 17 -4.47 31.74 -20.29
C ARG A 17 -4.98 31.65 -18.86
N MET A 18 -6.04 30.88 -18.63
CA MET A 18 -6.60 30.69 -17.28
C MET A 18 -5.58 30.03 -16.35
N GLN A 19 -4.86 29.01 -16.83
CA GLN A 19 -3.85 28.34 -16.02
C GLN A 19 -2.67 29.28 -15.66
N ILE A 20 -2.17 30.07 -16.61
CA ILE A 20 -1.11 31.07 -16.36
C ILE A 20 -1.63 32.14 -15.38
N ALA A 21 -2.84 32.65 -15.61
CA ALA A 21 -3.45 33.66 -14.74
C ALA A 21 -3.63 33.16 -13.30
N LEU A 22 -3.97 31.89 -13.11
CA LEU A 22 -4.02 31.27 -11.79
C LEU A 22 -2.63 31.15 -11.13
N PHE A 23 -1.59 30.80 -11.90
CA PHE A 23 -0.20 30.80 -11.39
C PHE A 23 0.28 32.20 -10.99
N ASP A 24 -0.16 33.25 -11.70
CA ASP A 24 0.22 34.64 -11.41
C ASP A 24 -0.61 35.27 -10.27
N GLY A 25 -1.92 35.05 -10.27
CA GLY A 25 -2.87 35.70 -9.38
C GLY A 25 -3.08 35.00 -8.04
N VAL A 26 -2.76 33.70 -7.94
CA VAL A 26 -2.96 32.95 -6.70
C VAL A 26 -1.63 32.77 -5.96
N ASN A 27 -1.51 33.45 -4.81
CA ASN A 27 -0.36 33.39 -3.92
C ASN A 27 -0.83 33.39 -2.45
N MET A 28 0.07 33.12 -1.50
CA MET A 28 -0.31 33.06 -0.08
C MET A 28 -0.93 34.34 0.46
N SER A 29 -0.63 35.51 -0.13
CA SER A 29 -1.26 36.78 0.23
C SER A 29 -2.70 36.86 -0.30
N SER A 30 -3.00 36.44 -1.54
CA SER A 30 -4.39 36.38 -2.02
C SER A 30 -5.22 35.33 -1.27
N VAL A 31 -4.60 34.22 -0.86
CA VAL A 31 -5.23 33.21 0.02
C VAL A 31 -5.61 33.82 1.38
N ALA A 32 -4.72 34.62 1.98
CA ALA A 32 -4.99 35.33 3.23
C ALA A 32 -6.07 36.42 3.08
N LYS A 33 -6.07 37.16 1.96
CA LYS A 33 -7.13 38.13 1.62
C LYS A 33 -8.50 37.44 1.51
N GLU A 34 -8.58 36.30 0.83
CA GLU A 34 -9.83 35.55 0.64
C GLU A 34 -10.38 35.01 1.96
N ALA A 35 -9.50 34.48 2.83
CA ALA A 35 -9.85 34.01 4.17
C ALA A 35 -10.34 35.13 5.11
N GLY A 36 -9.82 36.35 4.96
CA GLY A 36 -10.27 37.52 5.70
C GLY A 36 -11.57 38.15 5.18
N ASN A 37 -11.85 38.05 3.87
CA ASN A 37 -12.99 38.72 3.23
C ASN A 37 -14.24 37.85 3.08
N ARG A 38 -14.11 36.52 3.06
CA ARG A 38 -15.23 35.60 2.88
C ARG A 38 -15.29 34.63 4.05
N ILE A 39 -16.26 34.84 4.95
CA ILE A 39 -16.79 33.77 5.80
C ILE A 39 -17.59 32.82 4.89
N LEU A 40 -16.87 32.06 4.06
CA LEU A 40 -17.37 30.79 3.58
C LEU A 40 -17.39 29.89 4.81
N SER A 41 -18.53 29.28 5.11
CA SER A 41 -18.82 28.44 6.28
C SER A 41 -17.91 27.19 6.45
N GLY A 42 -16.83 27.07 5.66
CA GLY A 42 -15.75 26.10 5.80
C GLY A 42 -14.33 26.69 5.92
N LEU A 43 -14.16 28.01 6.10
CA LEU A 43 -12.86 28.67 6.27
C LEU A 43 -12.56 29.12 7.73
N ALA A 44 -13.45 28.84 8.68
CA ALA A 44 -13.24 29.18 10.10
C ALA A 44 -11.92 28.59 10.64
N ASP A 45 -11.60 27.36 10.23
CA ASP A 45 -10.33 26.73 10.61
C ASP A 45 -9.14 27.38 9.91
N VAL A 46 -9.27 27.90 8.68
CA VAL A 46 -8.20 28.61 7.95
C VAL A 46 -7.85 29.91 8.68
N ALA A 47 -8.86 30.67 9.12
CA ALA A 47 -8.64 31.81 10.00
C ALA A 47 -7.87 31.43 11.29
N ASN A 48 -8.12 30.23 11.85
CA ASN A 48 -7.41 29.73 13.04
C ASN A 48 -5.95 29.30 12.79
N ALA A 49 -5.59 28.69 11.65
CA ALA A 49 -4.17 28.40 11.34
C ALA A 49 -3.39 29.67 11.01
N PHE A 50 -4.03 30.64 10.34
CA PHE A 50 -3.37 31.89 9.98
C PHE A 50 -3.23 32.83 11.18
N SER A 51 -4.11 32.75 12.20
CA SER A 51 -3.96 33.51 13.44
C SER A 51 -2.78 33.04 14.31
N GLU A 52 -2.46 31.74 14.30
CA GLU A 52 -1.27 31.20 14.98
C GLU A 52 0.04 31.57 14.28
N THR A 53 0.02 31.78 12.95
CA THR A 53 1.23 32.02 12.14
C THR A 53 1.56 33.52 11.97
N PHE A 54 0.56 34.41 12.06
CA PHE A 54 0.74 35.87 11.93
C PHE A 54 0.35 36.59 13.22
N THR A 55 1.28 36.65 14.19
CA THR A 55 1.13 37.34 15.48
C THR A 55 1.21 38.87 15.39
N SER A 56 0.81 39.48 14.27
CA SER A 56 0.78 40.93 14.14
C SER A 56 -0.58 41.39 13.64
N LYS A 57 -1.35 42.00 14.56
CA LYS A 57 -2.50 42.85 14.26
C LYS A 57 -2.09 43.96 13.29
N GLN A 58 -2.13 43.69 11.99
CA GLN A 58 -2.35 44.72 11.00
C GLN A 58 -3.70 44.45 10.38
N VAL A 59 -4.68 45.24 10.81
CA VAL A 59 -5.97 45.37 10.13
C VAL A 59 -5.65 46.02 8.79
N ILE A 60 -5.46 45.21 7.75
CA ILE A 60 -5.21 45.70 6.40
C ILE A 60 -6.57 46.09 5.81
N ASN A 61 -6.80 47.40 5.75
CA ASN A 61 -7.98 48.03 5.19
C ASN A 61 -7.66 48.45 3.75
N TYR A 62 -8.14 47.76 2.70
CA TYR A 62 -7.96 48.25 1.32
C TYR A 62 -9.10 47.88 0.36
N LYS A 63 -9.36 48.83 -0.56
CA LYS A 63 -10.35 48.85 -1.65
C LYS A 63 -10.49 47.52 -2.40
N TYR A 64 -11.75 47.15 -2.64
CA TYR A 64 -12.24 45.87 -3.17
C TYR A 64 -11.74 45.52 -4.57
N LYS A 65 -10.75 44.62 -4.64
CA LYS A 65 -10.48 43.75 -5.79
C LYS A 65 -10.29 42.34 -5.25
N THR A 66 -11.14 41.40 -5.68
CA THR A 66 -11.08 40.01 -5.23
C THR A 66 -9.98 39.24 -5.95
N SER A 67 -9.56 38.08 -5.43
CA SER A 67 -8.58 37.22 -6.15
C SER A 67 -9.12 36.78 -7.51
N SER A 68 -10.45 36.65 -7.64
CA SER A 68 -11.15 36.38 -8.90
C SER A 68 -10.93 37.52 -9.91
N ASP A 69 -11.05 38.77 -9.47
CA ASP A 69 -10.79 39.94 -10.31
C ASP A 69 -9.32 40.07 -10.71
N GLU A 70 -8.38 39.77 -9.80
CA GLU A 70 -6.93 39.75 -10.10
C GLU A 70 -6.58 38.69 -11.16
N VAL A 71 -7.14 37.48 -11.05
CA VAL A 71 -6.97 36.41 -12.04
C VAL A 71 -7.62 36.79 -13.38
N MET A 72 -8.83 37.36 -13.36
CA MET A 72 -9.53 37.72 -14.59
C MET A 72 -8.85 38.87 -15.35
N ASP A 73 -8.33 39.87 -14.64
CA ASP A 73 -7.54 40.95 -15.27
C ASP A 73 -6.32 40.38 -15.97
N ARG A 74 -5.59 39.47 -15.30
CA ARG A 74 -4.45 38.80 -15.91
C ARG A 74 -4.85 37.93 -17.11
N TYR A 75 -5.96 37.21 -17.01
CA TYR A 75 -6.51 36.42 -18.11
C TYR A 75 -6.79 37.29 -19.36
N VAL A 76 -7.37 38.48 -19.16
CA VAL A 76 -7.63 39.45 -20.24
C VAL A 76 -6.33 40.00 -20.82
N GLU A 77 -5.34 40.30 -20.00
CA GLU A 77 -4.02 40.74 -20.51
C GLU A 77 -3.38 39.70 -21.43
N LEU A 78 -3.44 38.43 -21.03
CA LEU A 78 -2.91 37.30 -21.79
C LEU A 78 -3.68 37.06 -23.11
N SER A 79 -4.84 37.67 -23.32
CA SER A 79 -5.59 37.55 -24.57
C SER A 79 -4.87 38.13 -25.78
N LYS A 80 -3.86 38.98 -25.55
CA LYS A 80 -3.04 39.64 -26.57
C LYS A 80 -1.88 38.79 -27.06
N LEU A 81 -1.55 37.72 -26.35
CA LEU A 81 -0.43 36.85 -26.68
C LEU A 81 -0.82 35.78 -27.70
N SER A 82 0.13 35.44 -28.57
CA SER A 82 0.04 34.31 -29.49
C SER A 82 0.17 32.98 -28.75
N ARG A 83 -0.24 31.89 -29.41
CA ARG A 83 -0.09 30.52 -28.87
C ARG A 83 1.33 30.22 -28.41
N LYS A 84 2.33 30.63 -29.21
CA LYS A 84 3.74 30.37 -28.90
C LYS A 84 4.16 31.10 -27.62
N GLU A 85 3.82 32.38 -27.49
CA GLU A 85 4.12 33.17 -26.30
C GLU A 85 3.41 32.62 -25.06
N LEU A 86 2.15 32.17 -25.19
CA LEU A 86 1.41 31.52 -24.10
C LEU A 86 2.10 30.22 -23.64
N MET A 87 2.57 29.39 -24.56
CA MET A 87 3.30 28.16 -24.22
C MET A 87 4.64 28.46 -23.53
N GLU A 88 5.39 29.44 -24.03
CA GLU A 88 6.65 29.88 -23.41
C GLU A 88 6.42 30.40 -21.97
N ASP A 89 5.38 31.20 -21.76
CA ASP A 89 5.03 31.67 -20.42
C ASP A 89 4.55 30.53 -19.51
N MET A 90 3.77 29.58 -20.03
CA MET A 90 3.37 28.39 -19.29
C MET A 90 4.58 27.57 -18.83
N TYR A 91 5.60 27.37 -19.68
CA TYR A 91 6.84 26.71 -19.29
C TYR A 91 7.58 27.46 -18.18
N LYS A 92 7.67 28.80 -18.26
CA LYS A 92 8.26 29.61 -17.19
C LYS A 92 7.52 29.42 -15.87
N LYS A 93 6.18 29.35 -15.88
CA LYS A 93 5.40 29.12 -14.65
C LYS A 93 5.63 27.74 -14.06
N LEU A 94 5.73 26.70 -14.89
CA LEU A 94 6.05 25.35 -14.42
C LEU A 94 7.46 25.26 -13.82
N LEU A 95 8.46 25.90 -14.45
CA LEU A 95 9.82 25.99 -13.92
C LEU A 95 9.87 26.76 -12.60
N GLN A 96 9.17 27.90 -12.51
CA GLN A 96 9.07 28.68 -11.28
C GLN A 96 8.43 27.86 -10.15
N ALA A 97 7.34 27.16 -10.44
CA ALA A 97 6.67 26.26 -9.51
C ALA A 97 7.59 25.11 -9.05
N TYR A 98 8.35 24.51 -9.99
CA TYR A 98 9.36 23.50 -9.66
C TYR A 98 10.42 24.05 -8.70
N LYS A 99 10.98 25.24 -9.02
CA LYS A 99 11.99 25.90 -8.19
C LYS A 99 11.47 26.24 -6.80
N GLU A 100 10.25 26.77 -6.71
CA GLU A 100 9.61 27.11 -5.43
C GLU A 100 9.49 25.88 -4.52
N ILE A 101 9.16 24.73 -5.09
CA ILE A 101 8.87 23.51 -4.33
C ILE A 101 10.17 22.74 -3.99
N ASN A 102 11.10 22.67 -4.93
CA ASN A 102 12.32 21.86 -4.79
C ASN A 102 13.55 22.66 -4.32
N GLY A 103 13.46 24.00 -4.28
CA GLY A 103 14.54 24.89 -3.85
C GLY A 103 15.67 25.08 -4.86
N LYS A 104 15.57 24.48 -6.06
CA LYS A 104 16.58 24.57 -7.13
C LYS A 104 15.95 24.65 -8.50
N GLU A 105 16.68 25.22 -9.45
CA GLU A 105 16.27 25.24 -10.86
C GLU A 105 16.26 23.82 -11.44
N TYR A 106 15.41 23.61 -12.45
CA TYR A 106 15.46 22.40 -13.25
C TYR A 106 16.49 22.57 -14.37
N GLU A 107 17.45 21.66 -14.47
CA GLU A 107 18.60 21.76 -15.40
C GLU A 107 18.42 20.91 -16.67
N GLY A 108 17.35 20.12 -16.77
CA GLY A 108 17.07 19.25 -17.91
C GLY A 108 16.20 19.90 -18.98
N ASP A 109 15.88 19.12 -20.02
CA ASP A 109 14.90 19.52 -21.04
C ASP A 109 13.48 19.53 -20.45
N VAL A 110 12.78 20.67 -20.56
CA VAL A 110 11.40 20.85 -20.08
C VAL A 110 10.39 20.04 -20.88
N GLU A 111 10.72 19.67 -22.12
CA GLU A 111 9.89 18.79 -22.92
C GLU A 111 10.21 17.31 -22.69
N SER A 112 11.08 17.00 -21.72
CA SER A 112 11.44 15.62 -21.41
C SER A 112 10.36 14.89 -20.57
N PRO A 113 10.28 13.56 -20.69
CA PRO A 113 9.48 12.74 -19.78
C PRO A 113 9.94 12.84 -18.30
N ILE A 114 11.21 13.17 -18.05
CA ILE A 114 11.76 13.39 -16.70
C ILE A 114 11.12 14.61 -16.04
N PHE A 115 10.95 15.72 -16.77
CA PHE A 115 10.26 16.89 -16.24
C PHE A 115 8.77 16.60 -15.98
N THR A 116 8.12 15.83 -16.86
CA THR A 116 6.76 15.32 -16.62
C THR A 116 6.68 14.54 -15.30
N LYS A 117 7.61 13.61 -15.06
CA LYS A 117 7.69 12.85 -13.79
C LYS A 117 7.77 13.79 -12.60
N ALA A 118 8.66 14.78 -12.65
CA ALA A 118 8.85 15.71 -11.55
C ALA A 118 7.56 16.50 -11.22
N LEU A 119 6.87 17.01 -12.25
CA LEU A 119 5.60 17.72 -12.06
C LEU A 119 4.50 16.80 -11.50
N VAL A 120 4.42 15.55 -11.98
CA VAL A 120 3.48 14.56 -11.48
C VAL A 120 3.78 14.20 -10.02
N ASP A 121 5.04 13.98 -9.66
CA ASP A 121 5.45 13.67 -8.28
C ASP A 121 5.13 14.84 -7.33
N ILE A 122 5.32 16.09 -7.79
CA ILE A 122 4.94 17.30 -7.05
C ILE A 122 3.44 17.30 -6.72
N ALA A 123 2.59 17.02 -7.70
CA ALA A 123 1.14 16.99 -7.51
C ALA A 123 0.68 15.75 -6.71
N ALA A 124 1.29 14.59 -6.97
CA ALA A 124 1.03 13.33 -6.29
C ALA A 124 1.31 13.42 -4.79
N TYR A 125 2.41 14.07 -4.41
CA TYR A 125 2.78 14.31 -3.02
C TYR A 125 1.66 15.02 -2.26
N GLY A 126 1.04 16.04 -2.88
CA GLY A 126 -0.09 16.73 -2.26
C GLY A 126 -1.23 15.77 -1.91
N PHE A 127 -1.59 14.87 -2.82
CA PHE A 127 -2.68 13.92 -2.58
C PHE A 127 -2.30 12.69 -1.74
N ASN A 128 -1.09 12.65 -1.16
CA ASN A 128 -0.54 11.47 -0.49
C ASN A 128 -0.53 10.22 -1.39
N ILE A 129 -0.36 10.41 -2.70
CA ILE A 129 -0.22 9.32 -3.66
C ILE A 129 1.20 8.76 -3.55
N ASN A 130 1.34 7.44 -3.46
CA ASN A 130 2.64 6.81 -3.22
C ASN A 130 3.66 7.13 -4.34
N LEU A 131 4.88 7.52 -3.92
CA LEU A 131 5.98 7.91 -4.81
C LEU A 131 6.42 6.80 -5.76
N TYR A 132 6.23 5.53 -5.41
CA TYR A 132 6.69 4.39 -6.21
C TYR A 132 5.61 3.84 -7.15
N LYS A 133 4.45 4.51 -7.26
CA LYS A 133 3.47 4.19 -8.31
C LYS A 133 3.99 4.59 -9.69
N PRO A 134 3.62 3.85 -10.76
CA PRO A 134 3.85 4.27 -12.14
C PRO A 134 3.26 5.66 -12.38
N VAL A 135 3.93 6.53 -13.15
CA VAL A 135 3.47 7.90 -13.35
C VAL A 135 2.15 7.95 -14.11
N GLY A 136 1.85 6.97 -14.96
CA GLY A 136 0.54 6.89 -15.62
C GLY A 136 -0.59 6.73 -14.60
N SER A 137 -0.39 5.84 -13.63
CA SER A 137 -1.32 5.65 -12.51
C SER A 137 -1.45 6.89 -11.63
N LYS A 138 -0.34 7.59 -11.36
CA LYS A 138 -0.38 8.86 -10.61
C LYS A 138 -1.18 9.93 -11.35
N ILE A 139 -1.02 10.08 -12.66
CA ILE A 139 -1.76 11.06 -13.46
C ILE A 139 -3.27 10.81 -13.33
N ASP A 140 -3.71 9.56 -13.54
CA ASP A 140 -5.13 9.20 -13.44
C ASP A 140 -5.67 9.44 -12.02
N GLU A 141 -4.91 9.10 -10.98
CA GLU A 141 -5.30 9.28 -9.58
C GLU A 141 -5.31 10.76 -9.16
N ILE A 142 -4.36 11.57 -9.61
CA ILE A 142 -4.36 13.04 -9.44
C ILE A 142 -5.61 13.63 -10.10
N ALA A 143 -5.90 13.25 -11.34
CA ALA A 143 -7.05 13.76 -12.07
C ALA A 143 -8.37 13.40 -11.36
N ALA A 144 -8.52 12.14 -10.91
CA ALA A 144 -9.69 11.70 -10.15
C ALA A 144 -9.84 12.43 -8.80
N ASN A 145 -8.74 12.62 -8.07
CA ASN A 145 -8.76 13.33 -6.79
C ASN A 145 -9.09 14.82 -6.96
N TYR A 146 -8.52 15.48 -7.97
CA TYR A 146 -8.85 16.87 -8.30
C TYR A 146 -10.31 16.99 -8.75
N GLU A 147 -10.81 16.10 -9.60
CA GLU A 147 -12.21 16.11 -10.02
C GLU A 147 -13.16 15.97 -8.82
N LYS A 148 -12.85 15.08 -7.87
CA LYS A 148 -13.61 14.94 -6.63
C LYS A 148 -13.64 16.24 -5.83
N LEU A 149 -12.50 16.92 -5.67
CA LEU A 149 -12.44 18.22 -5.01
C LEU A 149 -13.29 19.27 -5.74
N LEU A 150 -13.16 19.31 -7.06
CA LEU A 150 -13.86 20.26 -7.92
C LEU A 150 -15.37 20.11 -7.86
N ILE A 151 -15.88 18.87 -7.92
CA ILE A 151 -17.31 18.59 -7.81
C ILE A 151 -17.83 18.90 -6.39
N ASN A 152 -17.02 18.65 -5.35
CA ASN A 152 -17.38 19.01 -3.99
C ASN A 152 -17.48 20.53 -3.82
N ALA A 153 -16.50 21.27 -4.35
CA ALA A 153 -16.48 22.72 -4.36
C ALA A 153 -17.65 23.28 -5.17
N PHE A 154 -17.95 22.70 -6.33
CA PHE A 154 -19.08 23.12 -7.16
C PHE A 154 -20.41 22.95 -6.43
N TYR A 155 -20.65 21.79 -5.81
CA TYR A 155 -21.84 21.57 -5.00
C TYR A 155 -21.93 22.56 -3.84
N SER A 156 -20.82 22.79 -3.14
CA SER A 156 -20.76 23.73 -2.00
C SER A 156 -20.99 25.17 -2.43
N HIS A 157 -20.44 25.57 -3.58
CA HIS A 157 -20.67 26.87 -4.20
C HIS A 157 -22.15 27.07 -4.50
N LEU A 158 -22.80 26.06 -5.09
CA LEU A 158 -24.25 26.10 -5.33
C LEU A 158 -25.04 26.25 -4.02
N GLN A 159 -24.69 25.54 -2.94
CA GLN A 159 -25.38 25.67 -1.64
C GLN A 159 -25.27 27.09 -1.06
N ASN A 160 -24.12 27.72 -1.24
CA ASN A 160 -23.75 28.94 -0.51
C ASN A 160 -23.83 30.21 -1.36
N LEU A 161 -24.48 30.21 -2.53
CA LEU A 161 -24.67 31.45 -3.30
C LEU A 161 -25.44 32.47 -2.46
N SER A 162 -24.89 33.68 -2.34
CA SER A 162 -25.58 34.85 -1.82
C SER A 162 -26.81 35.18 -2.68
N GLU A 163 -27.72 36.02 -2.20
CA GLU A 163 -28.88 36.43 -3.01
C GLU A 163 -28.47 37.11 -4.32
N ASP A 164 -27.42 37.92 -4.31
CA ASP A 164 -26.94 38.64 -5.49
C ASP A 164 -26.18 37.71 -6.44
N ASP A 165 -25.35 36.80 -5.91
CA ASP A 165 -24.70 35.77 -6.72
C ASP A 165 -25.73 34.82 -7.35
N LEU A 166 -26.79 34.48 -6.63
CA LEU A 166 -27.88 33.65 -7.15
C LEU A 166 -28.58 34.34 -8.32
N LYS A 167 -28.90 35.64 -8.21
CA LYS A 167 -29.52 36.41 -9.31
C LYS A 167 -28.62 36.43 -10.53
N GLU A 168 -27.32 36.60 -10.35
CA GLU A 168 -26.37 36.65 -11.46
C GLU A 168 -26.17 35.29 -12.11
N THR A 169 -25.97 34.23 -11.31
CA THR A 169 -25.84 32.85 -11.79
C THR A 169 -27.10 32.41 -12.54
N ILE A 170 -28.31 32.79 -12.09
CA ILE A 170 -29.56 32.58 -12.83
C ILE A 170 -29.50 33.23 -14.22
N LYS A 171 -29.06 34.50 -14.32
CA LYS A 171 -28.95 35.20 -15.61
C LYS A 171 -27.97 34.52 -16.56
N LEU A 172 -26.84 34.02 -16.06
CA LEU A 172 -25.84 33.31 -16.86
C LEU A 172 -26.38 31.96 -17.35
N LEU A 173 -27.02 31.20 -16.46
CA LEU A 173 -27.66 29.93 -16.76
C LEU A 173 -28.81 30.07 -17.76
N ASP A 174 -29.65 31.09 -17.66
CA ASP A 174 -30.73 31.31 -18.63
C ASP A 174 -30.16 31.57 -20.04
N ARG A 175 -29.03 32.30 -20.14
CA ARG A 175 -28.34 32.48 -21.43
C ARG A 175 -27.77 31.16 -21.97
N ALA A 176 -27.16 30.35 -21.09
CA ALA A 176 -26.63 29.04 -21.48
C ALA A 176 -27.76 28.10 -21.93
N LEU A 177 -28.86 28.04 -21.17
CA LEU A 177 -30.07 27.29 -21.51
C LEU A 177 -30.65 27.75 -22.84
N ALA A 178 -30.72 29.05 -23.11
CA ALA A 178 -31.23 29.56 -24.38
C ALA A 178 -30.43 29.03 -25.58
N ARG A 179 -29.10 28.90 -25.44
CA ARG A 179 -28.17 28.43 -26.48
C ARG A 179 -28.14 26.92 -26.65
N LEU A 180 -28.64 26.15 -25.68
CA LEU A 180 -28.67 24.68 -25.76
C LEU A 180 -29.64 24.18 -26.85
N SER A 181 -29.21 23.12 -27.55
CA SER A 181 -30.05 22.37 -28.49
C SER A 181 -31.25 21.74 -27.77
N LEU A 182 -32.32 21.45 -28.52
CA LEU A 182 -33.52 20.80 -27.96
C LEU A 182 -33.18 19.42 -27.36
N GLU A 183 -32.27 18.68 -27.99
CA GLU A 183 -31.81 17.39 -27.50
C GLU A 183 -31.09 17.51 -26.15
N ASN A 184 -30.15 18.46 -26.03
CA ASN A 184 -29.43 18.66 -24.78
C ASN A 184 -30.34 19.21 -23.67
N LYS A 185 -31.35 20.01 -24.02
CA LYS A 185 -32.41 20.42 -23.08
C LYS A 185 -33.18 19.23 -22.52
N ARG A 186 -33.58 18.28 -23.38
CA ARG A 186 -34.26 17.05 -22.98
C ARG A 186 -33.38 16.20 -22.06
N LYS A 187 -32.14 15.94 -22.46
CA LYS A 187 -31.15 15.21 -21.64
C LYS A 187 -30.99 15.84 -20.26
N LEU A 188 -30.83 17.17 -20.21
CA LEU A 188 -30.69 17.93 -18.96
C LEU A 188 -31.96 17.85 -18.10
N GLN A 189 -33.15 17.96 -18.71
CA GLN A 189 -34.44 17.88 -18.01
C GLN A 189 -34.68 16.51 -17.41
N GLU A 190 -34.42 15.44 -18.17
CA GLU A 190 -34.59 14.04 -17.75
C GLU A 190 -33.64 13.69 -16.60
N ALA A 191 -32.38 14.11 -16.70
CA ALA A 191 -31.39 13.82 -15.66
C ALA A 191 -31.63 14.63 -14.37
N ILE A 192 -31.86 15.94 -14.49
CA ILE A 192 -31.97 16.82 -13.32
C ILE A 192 -33.34 16.69 -12.65
N MET A 193 -34.41 16.55 -13.44
CA MET A 193 -35.81 16.59 -13.00
C MET A 193 -36.16 17.84 -12.17
N PRO A 194 -35.96 19.06 -12.71
CA PRO A 194 -36.28 20.28 -11.98
C PRO A 194 -37.80 20.49 -11.89
N THR A 195 -38.26 21.17 -10.83
CA THR A 195 -39.69 21.51 -10.65
C THR A 195 -40.24 22.41 -11.75
N ALA A 196 -39.38 23.26 -12.30
CA ALA A 196 -39.63 24.03 -13.51
C ALA A 196 -38.35 24.01 -14.36
N PHE A 197 -38.45 23.80 -15.66
CA PHE A 197 -37.29 23.77 -16.55
C PHE A 197 -36.83 25.19 -16.92
N ASN A 198 -36.19 25.85 -15.95
CA ASN A 198 -35.53 27.16 -16.06
C ASN A 198 -34.29 27.21 -15.15
N ALA A 199 -33.47 28.26 -15.24
CA ALA A 199 -32.23 28.34 -14.45
C ALA A 199 -32.46 28.18 -12.94
N LYS A 200 -33.49 28.84 -12.38
CA LYS A 200 -33.82 28.74 -10.95
C LYS A 200 -34.19 27.30 -10.55
N GLY A 201 -35.04 26.64 -11.33
CA GLY A 201 -35.45 25.26 -11.08
C GLY A 201 -34.29 24.27 -11.17
N ILE A 202 -33.36 24.48 -12.10
CA ILE A 202 -32.13 23.68 -12.23
C ILE A 202 -31.22 23.88 -11.01
N ILE A 203 -30.96 25.12 -10.59
CA ILE A 203 -30.14 25.39 -9.40
C ILE A 203 -30.76 24.74 -8.16
N LEU A 204 -32.07 24.90 -7.95
CA LEU A 204 -32.77 24.30 -6.81
C LEU A 204 -32.70 22.77 -6.82
N ALA A 205 -32.81 22.15 -8.00
CA ALA A 205 -32.68 20.71 -8.14
C ALA A 205 -31.26 20.22 -7.81
N LEU A 206 -30.23 20.93 -8.30
CA LEU A 206 -28.83 20.63 -8.01
C LEU A 206 -28.46 20.88 -6.54
N ARG A 207 -29.14 21.81 -5.86
CA ARG A 207 -28.98 22.06 -4.42
C ARG A 207 -29.61 21.00 -3.53
N LYS A 208 -30.62 20.26 -4.01
CA LYS A 208 -31.41 19.39 -3.13
C LYS A 208 -30.60 18.24 -2.53
N ARG A 209 -29.73 17.63 -3.34
CA ARG A 209 -28.84 16.54 -2.90
C ARG A 209 -27.59 16.56 -3.77
N LYS A 210 -26.46 16.18 -3.17
CA LYS A 210 -25.23 16.00 -3.92
C LYS A 210 -25.33 14.78 -4.81
N ASP A 211 -25.43 15.02 -6.11
CA ASP A 211 -25.55 13.99 -7.14
C ASP A 211 -24.46 14.27 -8.19
N VAL A 212 -23.37 13.49 -8.12
CA VAL A 212 -22.13 13.74 -8.89
C VAL A 212 -22.40 13.72 -10.38
N GLU A 213 -23.18 12.75 -10.85
CA GLU A 213 -23.51 12.60 -12.28
C GLU A 213 -24.34 13.79 -12.77
N LYS A 214 -25.31 14.26 -11.98
CA LYS A 214 -26.10 15.45 -12.35
C LYS A 214 -25.24 16.71 -12.40
N LEU A 215 -24.32 16.88 -11.45
CA LEU A 215 -23.41 18.04 -11.43
C LEU A 215 -22.47 18.03 -12.63
N LYS A 216 -21.88 16.88 -12.96
CA LYS A 216 -21.01 16.70 -14.12
C LYS A 216 -21.76 16.96 -15.43
N LEU A 217 -22.94 16.36 -15.61
CA LEU A 217 -23.76 16.57 -16.79
C LEU A 217 -24.19 18.03 -16.96
N SER A 218 -24.55 18.70 -15.84
CA SER A 218 -24.91 20.12 -15.88
C SER A 218 -23.74 20.98 -16.35
N LEU A 219 -22.53 20.70 -15.84
CA LEU A 219 -21.33 21.41 -16.24
C LEU A 219 -20.98 21.17 -17.71
N GLU A 220 -21.10 19.92 -18.17
CA GLU A 220 -20.83 19.53 -19.56
C GLU A 220 -21.79 20.22 -20.54
N LEU A 221 -23.09 20.26 -20.22
CA LEU A 221 -24.09 20.82 -21.13
C LEU A 221 -24.17 22.36 -21.07
N LEU A 222 -24.05 22.96 -19.88
CA LEU A 222 -24.24 24.40 -19.69
C LEU A 222 -22.93 25.20 -19.74
N GLY A 223 -21.79 24.54 -19.54
CA GLY A 223 -20.46 25.15 -19.54
C GLY A 223 -20.04 25.74 -18.18
N GLU A 224 -18.73 25.88 -17.99
CA GLU A 224 -18.11 26.43 -16.77
C GLU A 224 -18.57 27.88 -16.50
N ASP A 225 -18.65 28.72 -17.54
CA ASP A 225 -19.03 30.13 -17.41
C ASP A 225 -20.44 30.34 -16.83
N ALA A 226 -21.37 29.41 -17.10
CA ALA A 226 -22.75 29.49 -16.61
C ALA A 226 -22.83 29.43 -15.07
N PHE A 227 -21.80 28.86 -14.44
CA PHE A 227 -21.72 28.64 -13.00
C PHE A 227 -20.63 29.46 -12.31
N LYS A 228 -20.09 30.50 -12.96
CA LYS A 228 -18.96 31.30 -12.43
C LYS A 228 -17.81 30.42 -11.92
N PHE A 229 -17.43 29.42 -12.72
CA PHE A 229 -16.57 28.33 -12.23
C PHE A 229 -15.16 28.76 -11.78
N LEU A 230 -14.69 29.96 -12.16
CA LEU A 230 -13.47 30.55 -11.59
C LEU A 230 -13.53 30.63 -10.06
N ASP A 231 -14.67 31.05 -9.50
CA ASP A 231 -14.84 31.12 -8.04
C ASP A 231 -14.81 29.71 -7.41
N VAL A 232 -15.31 28.71 -8.13
CA VAL A 232 -15.24 27.31 -7.72
C VAL A 232 -13.79 26.81 -7.72
N ASP A 233 -13.06 27.03 -8.81
CA ASP A 233 -11.63 26.66 -8.95
C ASP A 233 -10.78 27.32 -7.85
N LEU A 234 -10.97 28.62 -7.62
CA LEU A 234 -10.29 29.35 -6.55
C LEU A 234 -10.60 28.76 -5.17
N SER A 235 -11.86 28.40 -4.91
CA SER A 235 -12.23 27.77 -3.63
C SER A 235 -11.53 26.41 -3.42
N VAL A 236 -11.34 25.61 -4.48
CA VAL A 236 -10.57 24.36 -4.41
C VAL A 236 -9.12 24.66 -4.05
N VAL A 237 -8.51 25.63 -4.72
CA VAL A 237 -7.12 26.02 -4.44
C VAL A 237 -6.99 26.48 -2.99
N PHE A 238 -7.86 27.37 -2.51
CA PHE A 238 -7.79 27.91 -1.15
C PHE A 238 -8.01 26.87 -0.05
N GLN A 239 -9.00 25.98 -0.22
CA GLN A 239 -9.29 24.93 0.77
C GLN A 239 -8.16 23.91 0.88
N THR A 240 -7.49 23.61 -0.25
CA THR A 240 -6.52 22.51 -0.31
C THR A 240 -5.10 22.93 0.04
N ILE A 241 -4.78 24.23 0.09
CA ILE A 241 -3.45 24.72 0.52
C ILE A 241 -3.02 24.15 1.86
N ARG A 242 -3.95 23.99 2.81
CA ARG A 242 -3.64 23.45 4.14
C ARG A 242 -3.18 21.99 4.10
N GLY A 243 -3.77 21.19 3.20
CA GLY A 243 -3.45 19.76 3.04
C GLY A 243 -2.28 19.51 2.09
N LEU A 244 -2.13 20.32 1.04
CA LEU A 244 -1.11 20.14 0.01
C LEU A 244 0.16 20.96 0.30
N GLY A 245 0.10 21.96 1.16
CA GLY A 245 1.23 22.76 1.67
C GLY A 245 1.75 23.87 0.75
N ARG A 246 1.46 23.87 -0.56
CA ARG A 246 1.86 24.93 -1.51
C ARG A 246 0.82 25.11 -2.61
N VAL A 247 0.51 26.37 -2.97
CA VAL A 247 -0.40 26.72 -4.07
C VAL A 247 0.03 26.06 -5.39
N SER A 248 1.32 26.09 -5.67
CA SER A 248 1.91 25.51 -6.88
C SER A 248 1.58 24.01 -7.05
N ARG A 249 1.46 23.23 -5.96
CA ARG A 249 1.09 21.79 -6.04
C ARG A 249 -0.32 21.58 -6.57
N ILE A 250 -1.30 22.34 -6.05
CA ILE A 250 -2.69 22.21 -6.51
C ILE A 250 -2.88 22.77 -7.91
N LEU A 251 -2.16 23.83 -8.29
CA LEU A 251 -2.20 24.36 -9.65
C LEU A 251 -1.62 23.39 -10.68
N ILE A 252 -0.55 22.67 -10.33
CA ILE A 252 -0.02 21.58 -11.17
C ILE A 252 -1.04 20.42 -11.24
N ALA A 253 -1.68 20.05 -10.12
CA ALA A 253 -2.74 19.04 -10.12
C ALA A 253 -3.93 19.43 -11.02
N ARG A 254 -4.35 20.70 -10.98
CA ARG A 254 -5.39 21.25 -11.87
C ARG A 254 -5.00 21.10 -13.34
N LEU A 255 -3.76 21.47 -13.67
CA LEU A 255 -3.23 21.32 -15.04
C LEU A 255 -3.30 19.85 -15.48
N ILE A 256 -2.82 18.92 -14.65
CA ILE A 256 -2.85 17.48 -14.95
C ILE A 256 -4.29 17.00 -15.18
N PHE A 257 -5.25 17.44 -14.36
CA PHE A 257 -6.67 17.13 -14.54
C PHE A 257 -7.21 17.65 -15.89
N LYS A 258 -6.96 18.92 -16.23
CA LYS A 258 -7.40 19.52 -17.50
C LYS A 258 -6.79 18.79 -18.70
N LEU A 259 -5.50 18.49 -18.65
CA LEU A 259 -4.80 17.73 -19.70
C LEU A 259 -5.35 16.31 -19.86
N SER A 260 -5.62 15.62 -18.75
CA SER A 260 -6.23 14.30 -18.79
C SER A 260 -7.59 14.34 -19.50
N ARG A 261 -8.46 15.28 -19.11
CA ARG A 261 -9.78 15.45 -19.71
C ARG A 261 -9.71 15.78 -21.19
N SER A 262 -8.88 16.75 -21.59
CA SER A 262 -8.73 17.14 -23.00
C SER A 262 -8.13 16.05 -23.87
N SER A 263 -7.28 15.18 -23.30
CA SER A 263 -6.73 14.05 -24.03
C SER A 263 -7.74 12.92 -24.27
N GLY A 264 -8.74 12.77 -23.40
CA GLY A 264 -9.68 11.63 -23.40
C GLY A 264 -9.01 10.26 -23.16
N ARG A 265 -7.75 10.24 -22.70
CA ARG A 265 -6.95 9.03 -22.54
C ARG A 265 -6.86 8.64 -21.07
N LYS A 266 -6.86 7.33 -20.82
CA LYS A 266 -6.44 6.75 -19.55
C LYS A 266 -4.93 6.47 -19.61
N PHE A 267 -4.19 6.93 -18.62
CA PHE A 267 -2.72 6.85 -18.64
C PHE A 267 -2.19 5.59 -17.98
N SER A 268 -2.89 5.05 -16.97
CA SER A 268 -2.57 3.77 -16.37
C SER A 268 -2.88 2.64 -17.36
N TYR A 269 -2.00 1.63 -17.40
CA TYR A 269 -2.33 0.38 -18.08
C TYR A 269 -3.47 -0.30 -17.32
N GLY A 270 -4.54 -0.67 -18.02
CA GLY A 270 -5.57 -1.56 -17.47
C GLY A 270 -5.04 -2.98 -17.33
N ASN A 271 -5.68 -3.80 -16.49
CA ASN A 271 -5.26 -5.18 -16.23
C ASN A 271 -5.18 -5.99 -17.53
N GLU A 272 -6.12 -5.78 -18.45
CA GLU A 272 -6.21 -6.46 -19.74
C GLU A 272 -4.98 -6.24 -20.66
N LYS A 273 -4.14 -5.24 -20.36
CA LYS A 273 -2.93 -4.93 -21.14
C LYS A 273 -1.64 -5.49 -20.52
N LEU A 274 -1.74 -6.06 -19.32
CA LEU A 274 -0.60 -6.60 -18.57
C LEU A 274 -0.30 -8.03 -19.01
N PRO A 275 0.97 -8.47 -19.02
CA PRO A 275 1.34 -9.84 -19.37
C PRO A 275 0.54 -10.92 -18.64
N SER A 276 0.31 -10.74 -17.33
CA SER A 276 -0.46 -11.68 -16.49
C SER A 276 -1.92 -11.29 -16.32
N GLY A 277 -2.31 -10.10 -16.77
CA GLY A 277 -3.67 -9.63 -16.61
C GLY A 277 -4.62 -10.23 -17.64
N ALA A 278 -5.92 -10.14 -17.32
CA ALA A 278 -7.01 -10.67 -18.12
C ALA A 278 -8.23 -9.74 -18.02
N SER A 279 -9.31 -10.07 -18.73
CA SER A 279 -10.61 -9.44 -18.48
C SER A 279 -11.07 -9.72 -17.05
N ASP A 280 -11.93 -8.85 -16.50
CA ASP A 280 -12.40 -8.94 -15.10
C ASP A 280 -12.98 -10.32 -14.74
N THR A 281 -13.56 -11.03 -15.72
CA THR A 281 -14.11 -12.38 -15.55
C THR A 281 -13.07 -13.47 -15.25
N ILE A 282 -11.86 -13.36 -15.81
CA ILE A 282 -10.78 -14.36 -15.64
C ILE A 282 -9.86 -13.95 -14.48
N LEU A 283 -9.85 -12.66 -14.13
CA LEU A 283 -9.02 -12.12 -13.06
C LEU A 283 -9.30 -12.81 -11.71
N GLU A 284 -10.56 -13.04 -11.37
CA GLU A 284 -10.94 -13.71 -10.12
C GLU A 284 -10.51 -15.18 -10.09
N GLU A 285 -10.50 -15.87 -11.23
CA GLU A 285 -10.00 -17.26 -11.32
C GLU A 285 -8.48 -17.32 -11.07
N GLU A 286 -7.71 -16.38 -11.63
CA GLU A 286 -6.27 -16.29 -11.41
C GLU A 286 -5.92 -15.92 -9.96
N LYS A 287 -6.71 -15.03 -9.35
CA LYS A 287 -6.58 -14.70 -7.92
C LYS A 287 -6.85 -15.92 -7.05
N GLU A 288 -7.90 -16.68 -7.35
CA GLU A 288 -8.23 -17.88 -6.61
C GLU A 288 -7.14 -18.95 -6.75
N LYS A 289 -6.59 -19.13 -7.96
CA LYS A 289 -5.42 -20.00 -8.16
C LYS A 289 -4.24 -19.54 -7.31
N ASP A 290 -3.90 -18.24 -7.30
CA ASP A 290 -2.80 -17.71 -6.47
C ASP A 290 -3.08 -17.90 -4.97
N ARG A 291 -4.32 -17.72 -4.53
CA ARG A 291 -4.75 -17.96 -3.14
C ARG A 291 -4.52 -19.41 -2.72
N LEU A 292 -4.96 -20.37 -3.54
CA LEU A 292 -4.78 -21.81 -3.26
C LEU A 292 -3.29 -22.18 -3.20
N PHE A 293 -2.47 -21.66 -4.11
CA PHE A 293 -1.02 -21.88 -4.08
C PHE A 293 -0.38 -21.33 -2.79
N ARG A 294 -0.75 -20.11 -2.36
CA ARG A 294 -0.28 -19.53 -1.09
C ARG A 294 -0.73 -20.35 0.12
N GLU A 295 -1.92 -20.92 0.09
CA GLU A 295 -2.40 -21.82 1.15
C GLU A 295 -1.58 -23.10 1.23
N SER A 296 -1.20 -23.68 0.09
CA SER A 296 -0.26 -24.82 0.03
C SER A 296 1.10 -24.47 0.66
N LEU A 297 1.68 -23.31 0.32
CA LEU A 297 2.94 -22.85 0.92
C LEU A 297 2.82 -22.63 2.43
N LYS A 298 1.70 -22.08 2.91
CA LYS A 298 1.41 -21.96 4.35
C LYS A 298 1.30 -23.32 5.02
N GLY A 299 0.70 -24.30 4.33
CA GLY A 299 0.63 -25.69 4.76
C GLY A 299 2.00 -26.31 4.99
N GLU A 300 2.95 -26.10 4.08
CA GLU A 300 4.33 -26.56 4.25
C GLU A 300 5.00 -25.97 5.49
N ILE A 301 4.85 -24.66 5.72
CA ILE A 301 5.39 -23.97 6.89
C ILE A 301 4.76 -24.52 8.18
N ALA A 302 3.46 -24.80 8.17
CA ALA A 302 2.76 -25.38 9.33
C ALA A 302 3.26 -26.79 9.67
N VAL A 303 3.43 -27.65 8.66
CA VAL A 303 3.97 -29.01 8.85
C VAL A 303 5.43 -28.94 9.32
N GLN A 304 6.25 -28.06 8.74
CA GLN A 304 7.63 -27.86 9.20
C GLN A 304 7.68 -27.44 10.68
N LYS A 305 6.85 -26.48 11.10
CA LYS A 305 6.77 -26.08 12.52
C LYS A 305 6.37 -27.25 13.43
N LYS A 306 5.44 -28.09 12.99
CA LYS A 306 5.03 -29.30 13.73
C LYS A 306 6.18 -30.29 13.87
N ILE A 307 6.97 -30.50 12.82
CA ILE A 307 8.19 -31.31 12.87
C ILE A 307 9.16 -30.73 13.90
N ASP A 308 9.42 -29.42 13.87
CA ASP A 308 10.34 -28.76 14.80
C ASP A 308 9.89 -28.92 16.27
N GLU A 309 8.57 -28.88 16.54
CA GLU A 309 7.99 -29.13 17.86
C GLU A 309 8.15 -30.59 18.30
N LEU A 310 7.90 -31.54 17.41
CA LEU A 310 8.08 -32.96 17.69
C LEU A 310 9.55 -33.32 17.93
N GLU A 311 10.49 -32.72 17.18
CA GLU A 311 11.92 -32.90 17.37
C GLU A 311 12.38 -32.39 18.75
N LYS A 312 11.90 -31.21 19.18
CA LYS A 312 12.15 -30.73 20.55
C LYS A 312 11.61 -31.67 21.62
N LYS A 313 10.41 -32.23 21.41
CA LYS A 313 9.82 -33.22 22.32
C LYS A 313 10.63 -34.52 22.37
N ARG A 314 11.14 -34.99 21.22
CA ARG A 314 12.03 -36.17 21.14
C ARG A 314 13.26 -35.95 22.01
N ASP A 315 13.94 -34.82 21.84
CA ASP A 315 15.17 -34.52 22.57
C ASP A 315 14.93 -34.46 24.09
N SER A 316 13.79 -33.90 24.52
CA SER A 316 13.39 -33.90 25.93
C SER A 316 13.10 -35.30 26.48
N LEU A 317 12.46 -36.17 25.69
CA LEU A 317 12.18 -37.56 26.09
C LEU A 317 13.46 -38.39 26.16
N GLU A 318 14.38 -38.21 25.21
CA GLU A 318 15.70 -38.86 25.20
C GLU A 318 16.52 -38.47 26.43
N ALA A 319 16.60 -37.18 26.75
CA ALA A 319 17.28 -36.70 27.96
C ALA A 319 16.66 -37.28 29.24
N THR A 320 15.33 -37.38 29.30
CA THR A 320 14.62 -37.97 30.44
C THR A 320 14.89 -39.47 30.56
N ALA A 321 14.89 -40.20 29.44
CA ALA A 321 15.18 -41.62 29.40
C ALA A 321 16.62 -41.93 29.85
N LEU A 322 17.60 -41.14 29.37
CA LEU A 322 19.00 -41.25 29.79
C LEU A 322 19.16 -41.02 31.30
N LYS A 323 18.56 -39.94 31.81
CA LYS A 323 18.59 -39.64 33.25
C LYS A 323 17.97 -40.75 34.09
N LEU A 324 16.83 -41.29 33.67
CA LEU A 324 16.19 -42.41 34.37
C LEU A 324 17.06 -43.67 34.34
N ASP A 325 17.73 -43.97 33.22
CA ASP A 325 18.64 -45.11 33.10
C ASP A 325 19.85 -44.98 34.03
N GLU A 326 20.44 -43.78 34.13
CA GLU A 326 21.52 -43.45 35.07
C GLU A 326 21.06 -43.60 36.53
N GLU A 327 19.90 -43.02 36.89
CA GLU A 327 19.34 -43.11 38.24
C GLU A 327 18.99 -44.56 38.63
N ILE A 328 18.54 -45.39 37.68
CA ILE A 328 18.30 -46.82 37.93
C ILE A 328 19.62 -47.54 38.23
N LYS A 329 20.68 -47.27 37.45
CA LYS A 329 22.00 -47.86 37.68
C LYS A 329 22.53 -47.51 39.08
N GLU A 330 22.46 -46.24 39.47
CA GLU A 330 22.89 -45.78 40.80
C GLU A 330 22.12 -46.46 41.93
N VAL A 331 20.78 -46.55 41.81
CA VAL A 331 19.94 -47.24 42.81
C VAL A 331 20.27 -48.74 42.90
N MET A 332 20.54 -49.38 41.76
CA MET A 332 20.91 -50.79 41.70
C MET A 332 22.31 -51.05 42.28
N GLU A 333 23.27 -50.16 42.08
CA GLU A 333 24.58 -50.24 42.74
C GLU A 333 24.41 -50.24 44.27
N GLY A 334 23.63 -49.31 44.81
CA GLY A 334 23.31 -49.27 46.25
C GLY A 334 22.57 -50.52 46.73
N PHE A 335 21.72 -51.13 45.90
CA PHE A 335 21.09 -52.42 46.20
C PHE A 335 22.13 -53.54 46.30
N TYR A 336 23.07 -53.64 45.35
CA TYR A 336 24.11 -54.68 45.36
C TYR A 336 25.09 -54.51 46.54
N GLU A 337 25.42 -53.28 46.92
CA GLU A 337 26.20 -53.00 48.13
C GLU A 337 25.47 -53.48 49.39
N ALA A 338 24.19 -53.13 49.54
CA ALA A 338 23.37 -53.58 50.66
C ALA A 338 23.22 -55.10 50.67
N LYS A 339 23.07 -55.74 49.50
CA LYS A 339 23.02 -57.20 49.36
C LYS A 339 24.31 -57.85 49.84
N LYS A 340 25.47 -57.31 49.46
CA LYS A 340 26.78 -57.81 49.92
C LYS A 340 26.92 -57.69 51.44
N GLU A 341 26.48 -56.59 52.04
CA GLU A 341 26.45 -56.44 53.51
C GLU A 341 25.50 -57.46 54.16
N PHE A 342 24.33 -57.70 53.56
CA PHE A 342 23.36 -58.68 54.03
C PHE A 342 23.93 -60.10 54.00
N ASP A 343 24.59 -60.49 52.90
CA ASP A 343 25.20 -61.82 52.76
C ASP A 343 26.29 -62.05 53.82
N LEU A 344 27.09 -61.02 54.14
CA LEU A 344 28.08 -61.07 55.22
C LEU A 344 27.45 -61.22 56.61
N LEU A 345 26.29 -60.61 56.83
CA LEU A 345 25.54 -60.75 58.08
C LEU A 345 24.91 -62.15 58.18
N ASP A 346 24.27 -62.63 57.11
CA ASP A 346 23.61 -63.94 57.07
C ASP A 346 24.62 -65.10 57.27
N ALA A 347 25.85 -64.96 56.77
CA ALA A 347 26.94 -65.91 57.04
C ALA A 347 27.29 -66.05 58.53
N LYS A 348 27.08 -65.00 59.34
CA LYS A 348 27.35 -64.98 60.80
C LYS A 348 26.12 -65.36 61.64
N LYS A 349 24.97 -65.61 61.01
CA LYS A 349 23.68 -65.81 61.68
C LYS A 349 23.64 -66.99 62.65
N ALA A 350 24.35 -68.06 62.34
CA ALA A 350 24.43 -69.25 63.19
C ALA A 350 24.99 -68.93 64.60
N ASP A 351 26.01 -68.06 64.68
CA ASP A 351 26.64 -67.65 65.95
C ASP A 351 25.67 -66.92 66.89
N TYR A 352 24.69 -66.20 66.34
CA TYR A 352 23.70 -65.46 67.11
C TYR A 352 22.46 -66.30 67.47
N LEU A 353 22.14 -67.33 66.67
CA LEU A 353 21.07 -68.30 66.97
C LEU A 353 21.42 -69.26 68.11
N GLU A 354 22.69 -69.64 68.22
CA GLU A 354 23.18 -70.59 69.25
C GLU A 354 23.46 -69.95 70.62
N LYS A 355 23.04 -68.68 70.85
CA LYS A 355 23.29 -67.89 72.09
C LYS A 355 24.77 -67.75 72.48
N LYS A 356 25.71 -67.90 71.53
CA LYS A 356 27.17 -67.76 71.77
C LYS A 356 27.64 -66.31 72.01
N ARG A 357 26.73 -65.32 71.94
CA ARG A 357 27.02 -63.87 72.03
C ARG A 357 26.13 -63.17 73.09
N PRO A 358 26.61 -62.11 73.77
CA PRO A 358 25.84 -61.34 74.74
C PRO A 358 24.57 -60.71 74.14
N GLN A 359 23.49 -60.63 74.94
CA GLN A 359 22.19 -60.08 74.53
C GLN A 359 22.23 -58.70 73.84
N PRO A 360 23.05 -57.73 74.31
CA PRO A 360 23.18 -56.43 73.66
C PRO A 360 23.72 -56.52 72.22
N GLU A 361 24.70 -57.41 71.98
CA GLU A 361 25.31 -57.62 70.66
C GLU A 361 24.33 -58.24 69.67
N THR A 362 23.55 -59.22 70.14
CA THR A 362 22.50 -59.88 69.34
C THR A 362 21.42 -58.89 68.88
N LYS A 363 21.02 -57.95 69.74
CA LYS A 363 20.05 -56.90 69.38
C LYS A 363 20.60 -55.96 68.29
N VAL A 364 21.87 -55.57 68.39
CA VAL A 364 22.54 -54.72 67.38
C VAL A 364 22.65 -55.45 66.04
N TYR A 365 22.99 -56.74 66.04
CA TYR A 365 23.03 -57.57 64.83
C TYR A 365 21.68 -57.63 64.11
N TYR A 366 20.60 -57.99 64.80
CA TYR A 366 19.27 -58.08 64.18
C TYR A 366 18.75 -56.71 63.71
N ASN A 367 19.06 -55.63 64.44
CA ASN A 367 18.76 -54.28 63.97
C ASN A 367 19.46 -53.99 62.64
N LYS A 368 20.74 -54.36 62.52
CA LYS A 368 21.52 -54.14 61.29
C LYS A 368 21.03 -55.00 60.13
N VAL A 369 20.69 -56.27 60.35
CA VAL A 369 20.06 -57.15 59.34
C VAL A 369 18.74 -56.54 58.84
N ASN A 370 17.88 -56.09 59.76
CA ASN A 370 16.61 -55.46 59.39
C ASN A 370 16.80 -54.14 58.65
N GLU A 371 17.81 -53.35 59.03
CA GLU A 371 18.14 -52.09 58.37
C GLU A 371 18.66 -52.34 56.94
N THR A 372 19.59 -53.28 56.76
CA THR A 372 20.12 -53.65 55.44
C THR A 372 19.03 -54.26 54.54
N LYS A 373 18.16 -55.13 55.09
CA LYS A 373 17.00 -55.66 54.35
C LYS A 373 16.05 -54.55 53.91
N ARG A 374 15.72 -53.60 54.80
CA ARG A 374 14.90 -52.43 54.45
C ARG A 374 15.55 -51.55 53.38
N LYS A 375 16.89 -51.42 53.39
CA LYS A 375 17.62 -50.71 52.33
C LYS A 375 17.48 -51.42 50.99
N MET A 376 17.64 -52.75 50.96
CA MET A 376 17.43 -53.56 49.76
C MET A 376 16.00 -53.44 49.22
N ASP A 377 14.98 -53.62 50.08
CA ASP A 377 13.57 -53.52 49.70
C ASP A 377 13.26 -52.13 49.10
N ARG A 378 13.75 -51.06 49.75
CA ARG A 378 13.59 -49.67 49.25
C ARG A 378 14.27 -49.45 47.90
N SER A 379 15.50 -49.91 47.74
CA SER A 379 16.22 -49.76 46.46
C SER A 379 15.53 -50.54 45.35
N SER A 380 15.04 -51.74 45.63
CA SER A 380 14.25 -52.54 44.69
C SER A 380 12.96 -51.81 44.26
N ASP A 381 12.18 -51.32 45.23
CA ASP A 381 10.93 -50.58 44.95
C ASP A 381 11.18 -49.31 44.12
N ILE A 382 12.26 -48.58 44.42
CA ILE A 382 12.64 -47.37 43.68
C ILE A 382 13.08 -47.73 42.25
N ALA A 383 13.91 -48.76 42.09
CA ALA A 383 14.38 -49.23 40.79
C ALA A 383 13.22 -49.70 39.90
N GLU A 384 12.25 -50.43 40.47
CA GLU A 384 11.06 -50.89 39.75
C GLU A 384 10.20 -49.70 39.26
N LYS A 385 9.91 -48.74 40.15
CA LYS A 385 9.15 -47.54 39.79
C LYS A 385 9.83 -46.72 38.70
N LYS A 386 11.14 -46.52 38.80
CA LYS A 386 11.93 -45.81 37.77
C LYS A 386 11.98 -46.60 36.46
N SER A 387 12.13 -47.92 36.50
CA SER A 387 12.13 -48.79 35.31
C SER A 387 10.80 -48.74 34.58
N ASN A 388 9.68 -48.77 35.30
CA ASN A 388 8.35 -48.62 34.69
C ASN A 388 8.19 -47.25 34.02
N LYS A 389 8.67 -46.18 34.66
CA LYS A 389 8.68 -44.83 34.07
C LYS A 389 9.59 -44.73 32.84
N LEU A 390 10.75 -45.40 32.87
CA LEU A 390 11.67 -45.48 31.74
C LEU A 390 11.01 -46.19 30.56
N LEU A 391 10.30 -47.30 30.80
CA LEU A 391 9.57 -48.03 29.77
C LEU A 391 8.50 -47.13 29.10
N GLN A 392 7.66 -46.46 29.90
CA GLN A 392 6.66 -45.52 29.39
C GLN A 392 7.30 -44.36 28.60
N THR A 393 8.44 -43.84 29.07
CA THR A 393 9.17 -42.76 28.38
C THR A 393 9.71 -43.25 27.03
N LYS A 394 10.22 -44.49 26.97
CA LYS A 394 10.71 -45.12 25.73
C LYS A 394 9.57 -45.39 24.75
N GLU A 395 8.41 -45.85 25.22
CA GLU A 395 7.22 -46.03 24.37
C GLU A 395 6.77 -44.70 23.74
N GLN A 396 6.66 -43.63 24.55
CA GLN A 396 6.36 -42.29 24.07
C GLN A 396 7.40 -41.76 23.08
N LEU A 397 8.68 -42.07 23.30
CA LEU A 397 9.77 -41.70 22.40
C LEU A 397 9.62 -42.36 21.03
N GLU A 398 9.31 -43.66 21.00
CA GLU A 398 9.11 -44.39 19.73
C GLU A 398 7.86 -43.93 18.98
N GLU A 399 6.76 -43.64 19.67
CA GLU A 399 5.58 -43.02 19.07
C GLU A 399 5.89 -41.64 18.48
N ASN A 400 6.67 -40.83 19.21
CA ASN A 400 7.08 -39.51 18.76
C ASN A 400 8.00 -39.59 17.53
N LYS A 401 8.94 -40.54 17.47
CA LYS A 401 9.79 -40.77 16.29
C LYS A 401 8.97 -41.15 15.05
N LYS A 402 8.02 -42.09 15.20
CA LYS A 402 7.10 -42.46 14.10
C LYS A 402 6.28 -41.26 13.61
N SER A 403 5.82 -40.42 14.55
CA SER A 403 5.09 -39.19 14.20
C SER A 403 5.96 -38.21 13.41
N ILE A 404 7.24 -38.05 13.78
CA ILE A 404 8.20 -37.22 13.02
C ILE A 404 8.39 -37.75 11.61
N GLU A 405 8.55 -39.07 11.43
CA GLU A 405 8.73 -39.70 10.12
C GLU A 405 7.52 -39.45 9.21
N LEU A 406 6.30 -39.67 9.73
CA LEU A 406 5.06 -39.44 8.98
C LEU A 406 4.90 -37.97 8.53
N GLU A 407 5.21 -37.02 9.40
CA GLU A 407 5.15 -35.60 9.07
C GLU A 407 6.25 -35.21 8.06
N LYS A 408 7.45 -35.81 8.12
CA LYS A 408 8.52 -35.61 7.13
C LYS A 408 8.13 -36.14 5.75
N GLU A 409 7.46 -37.28 5.68
CA GLU A 409 6.89 -37.81 4.44
C GLU A 409 5.84 -36.86 3.87
N THR A 410 4.91 -36.41 4.72
CA THR A 410 3.87 -35.44 4.36
C THR A 410 4.48 -34.14 3.81
N LEU A 411 5.49 -33.59 4.49
CA LEU A 411 6.20 -32.40 4.03
C LEU A 411 6.90 -32.61 2.68
N SER A 412 7.52 -33.78 2.47
CA SER A 412 8.17 -34.14 1.22
C SER A 412 7.18 -34.18 0.05
N GLU A 413 6.00 -34.76 0.28
CA GLU A 413 4.93 -34.78 -0.73
C GLU A 413 4.38 -33.39 -1.04
N LEU A 414 4.16 -32.56 -0.02
CA LEU A 414 3.71 -31.18 -0.19
C LEU A 414 4.74 -30.37 -0.99
N LYS A 415 6.02 -30.43 -0.61
CA LYS A 415 7.10 -29.74 -1.33
C LYS A 415 7.20 -30.16 -2.80
N LYS A 416 7.02 -31.45 -3.11
CA LYS A 416 7.00 -31.94 -4.50
C LYS A 416 5.85 -31.34 -5.31
N LYS A 417 4.64 -31.30 -4.72
CA LYS A 417 3.45 -30.72 -5.37
C LYS A 417 3.64 -29.22 -5.61
N SER A 418 4.02 -28.47 -4.57
CA SER A 418 4.24 -27.03 -4.69
C SER A 418 5.39 -26.68 -5.61
N PHE A 419 6.48 -27.46 -5.64
CA PHE A 419 7.58 -27.23 -6.58
C PHE A 419 7.16 -27.43 -8.04
N SER A 420 6.38 -28.48 -8.33
CA SER A 420 5.83 -28.72 -9.66
C SER A 420 4.93 -27.57 -10.11
N GLU A 421 4.03 -27.12 -9.23
CA GLU A 421 3.14 -25.99 -9.49
C GLU A 421 3.90 -24.66 -9.65
N LEU A 422 4.91 -24.43 -8.81
CA LEU A 422 5.79 -23.26 -8.89
C LEU A 422 6.52 -23.21 -10.24
N SER A 423 7.11 -24.33 -10.67
CA SER A 423 7.83 -24.38 -11.95
C SER A 423 6.90 -24.07 -13.12
N LEU A 424 5.71 -24.67 -13.14
CA LEU A 424 4.71 -24.44 -14.18
C LEU A 424 4.29 -22.97 -14.24
N ARG A 425 3.97 -22.36 -13.09
CA ARG A 425 3.60 -20.93 -13.01
C ARG A 425 4.75 -20.01 -13.41
N ALA A 426 5.98 -20.34 -13.02
CA ALA A 426 7.16 -19.56 -13.38
C ALA A 426 7.43 -19.62 -14.88
N ASP A 427 7.33 -20.80 -15.50
CA ASP A 427 7.50 -20.99 -16.94
C ASP A 427 6.42 -20.27 -17.76
N GLU A 428 5.16 -20.33 -17.31
CA GLU A 428 4.05 -19.59 -17.92
C GLU A 428 4.28 -18.08 -17.84
N LEU A 429 4.69 -17.56 -16.68
CA LEU A 429 4.98 -16.14 -16.47
C LEU A 429 6.16 -15.70 -17.34
N MET A 430 7.25 -16.48 -17.37
CA MET A 430 8.40 -16.24 -18.22
C MET A 430 8.01 -16.19 -19.70
N GLY A 431 7.17 -17.12 -20.15
CA GLY A 431 6.64 -17.12 -21.51
C GLY A 431 5.82 -15.89 -21.84
N LYS A 432 4.96 -15.43 -20.90
CA LYS A 432 4.16 -14.20 -21.06
C LYS A 432 5.05 -12.96 -21.13
N TRP A 433 6.00 -12.82 -20.21
CA TRP A 433 6.92 -11.67 -20.14
C TRP A 433 7.83 -11.59 -21.37
N SER A 434 8.42 -12.72 -21.77
CA SER A 434 9.31 -12.80 -22.94
C SER A 434 8.61 -12.46 -24.26
N LYS A 435 7.29 -12.68 -24.34
CA LYS A 435 6.46 -12.28 -25.50
C LYS A 435 6.06 -10.81 -25.46
N ARG A 436 5.86 -10.25 -24.26
CA ARG A 436 5.27 -8.91 -24.09
C ARG A 436 6.29 -7.78 -24.08
N PHE A 437 7.46 -8.02 -23.52
CA PHE A 437 8.55 -7.05 -23.39
C PHE A 437 9.62 -7.30 -24.45
N ASN A 438 9.94 -6.27 -25.24
CA ASN A 438 10.88 -6.38 -26.34
C ASN A 438 12.26 -5.82 -25.95
N LYS A 439 12.28 -4.68 -25.25
CA LYS A 439 13.50 -4.00 -24.79
C LYS A 439 14.04 -4.65 -23.52
N LEU A 440 13.18 -4.84 -22.52
CA LEU A 440 13.56 -5.50 -21.28
C LEU A 440 13.82 -6.99 -21.50
N LYS A 441 14.91 -7.48 -20.91
CA LYS A 441 15.25 -8.90 -20.78
C LYS A 441 15.16 -9.30 -19.32
N PHE A 442 14.97 -10.58 -19.06
CA PHE A 442 14.77 -11.10 -17.72
C PHE A 442 15.66 -12.30 -17.50
N ASP A 443 16.39 -12.32 -16.38
CA ASP A 443 17.07 -13.52 -15.94
C ASP A 443 16.02 -14.59 -15.58
N PRO A 444 16.11 -15.83 -16.11
CA PRO A 444 15.13 -16.87 -15.81
C PRO A 444 14.95 -17.18 -14.31
N SER A 445 15.98 -16.94 -13.50
CA SER A 445 15.95 -17.19 -12.06
C SER A 445 14.96 -16.30 -11.29
N ILE A 446 14.55 -15.16 -11.85
CA ILE A 446 13.64 -14.23 -11.16
C ILE A 446 12.21 -14.77 -11.06
N PHE A 447 11.77 -15.64 -11.99
CA PHE A 447 10.36 -15.98 -12.11
C PHE A 447 9.84 -16.84 -10.97
N GLN A 448 10.64 -17.81 -10.49
CA GLN A 448 10.27 -18.57 -9.29
C GLN A 448 10.18 -17.66 -8.07
N ASN A 449 11.13 -16.73 -7.94
CA ASN A 449 11.16 -15.77 -6.85
C ASN A 449 9.93 -14.84 -6.88
N LEU A 450 9.54 -14.37 -8.07
CA LEU A 450 8.35 -13.56 -8.28
C LEU A 450 7.07 -14.26 -7.83
N ILE A 451 6.92 -15.54 -8.18
CA ILE A 451 5.72 -16.34 -7.84
C ILE A 451 5.64 -16.60 -6.33
N ILE A 452 6.77 -16.87 -5.67
CA ILE A 452 6.82 -17.13 -4.23
C ILE A 452 6.55 -15.85 -3.43
N ARG A 453 7.22 -14.74 -3.77
CA ARG A 453 7.24 -13.54 -2.93
C ARG A 453 6.00 -12.67 -3.10
N PHE A 454 5.58 -12.44 -4.33
CA PHE A 454 4.56 -11.44 -4.63
C PHE A 454 3.22 -12.09 -4.92
N SER A 455 2.13 -11.52 -4.41
CA SER A 455 0.75 -11.82 -4.80
C SER A 455 0.51 -11.62 -6.28
N PHE A 456 -0.52 -12.26 -6.81
CA PHE A 456 -0.94 -12.01 -8.18
C PHE A 456 -1.17 -10.50 -8.42
N GLU A 457 -1.86 -9.80 -7.53
CA GLU A 457 -2.08 -8.36 -7.59
C GLU A 457 -0.77 -7.56 -7.53
N GLU A 458 0.14 -7.94 -6.63
CA GLU A 458 1.45 -7.28 -6.51
C GLU A 458 2.28 -7.45 -7.80
N ARG A 459 2.22 -8.62 -8.42
CA ARG A 459 2.84 -8.88 -9.73
C ARG A 459 2.22 -8.01 -10.84
N LEU A 460 0.91 -7.75 -10.81
CA LEU A 460 0.28 -6.83 -11.78
C LEU A 460 0.80 -5.39 -11.63
N GLU A 461 1.07 -4.93 -10.41
CA GLU A 461 1.66 -3.60 -10.20
C GLU A 461 3.12 -3.53 -10.66
N ILE A 462 3.91 -4.59 -10.45
CA ILE A 462 5.25 -4.75 -11.04
C ILE A 462 5.18 -4.70 -12.57
N GLU A 463 4.25 -5.44 -13.18
CA GLU A 463 4.05 -5.45 -14.63
C GLU A 463 3.65 -4.07 -15.18
N ARG A 464 2.81 -3.30 -14.47
CA ARG A 464 2.47 -1.92 -14.86
C ARG A 464 3.72 -1.05 -14.92
N MET A 465 4.59 -1.13 -13.92
CA MET A 465 5.84 -0.38 -13.90
C MET A 465 6.76 -0.80 -15.05
N LEU A 466 6.95 -2.11 -15.26
CA LEU A 466 7.79 -2.62 -16.34
C LEU A 466 7.29 -2.18 -17.72
N LEU A 467 5.97 -2.12 -17.93
CA LEU A 467 5.41 -1.62 -19.19
C LEU A 467 5.63 -0.13 -19.39
N GLU A 468 5.59 0.66 -18.32
CA GLU A 468 5.91 2.08 -18.38
C GLU A 468 7.38 2.29 -18.76
N ILE A 469 8.29 1.50 -18.18
CA ILE A 469 9.72 1.46 -18.51
C ILE A 469 9.93 1.09 -19.99
N GLU A 470 9.31 0.01 -20.47
CA GLU A 470 9.43 -0.49 -21.84
C GLU A 470 9.04 0.56 -22.89
N GLN A 471 8.06 1.42 -22.57
CA GLN A 471 7.46 2.37 -23.50
C GLN A 471 8.18 3.72 -23.55
N GLU A 472 9.21 3.94 -22.74
CA GLU A 472 9.91 5.22 -22.65
C GLU A 472 11.42 5.05 -22.83
N ASP A 473 11.96 5.60 -23.93
CA ASP A 473 13.38 5.47 -24.26
C ASP A 473 14.30 6.23 -23.28
N ASN A 474 13.84 7.36 -22.73
CA ASN A 474 14.68 8.29 -21.97
C ASN A 474 14.25 8.48 -20.50
N TYR A 475 13.13 7.88 -20.07
CA TYR A 475 12.52 8.20 -18.77
C TYR A 475 13.30 7.62 -17.59
N TYR A 476 13.79 6.39 -17.73
CA TYR A 476 14.55 5.69 -16.68
C TYR A 476 16.04 5.59 -17.00
N ASP A 477 16.51 6.16 -18.12
CA ASP A 477 17.87 6.05 -18.68
C ASP A 477 18.63 4.83 -18.15
N LEU A 478 18.20 3.64 -18.59
CA LEU A 478 18.68 2.36 -18.06
C LEU A 478 20.00 1.92 -18.72
N SER A 479 20.63 2.79 -19.51
CA SER A 479 21.86 2.48 -20.21
C SER A 479 23.08 2.80 -19.33
N LEU A 480 23.97 1.81 -19.18
CA LEU A 480 25.32 1.86 -18.57
C LEU A 480 25.45 1.76 -17.02
N GLU A 481 24.40 1.88 -16.21
CA GLU A 481 24.48 1.74 -14.73
C GLU A 481 23.57 0.64 -14.17
N GLU A 482 23.98 -0.02 -13.08
CA GLU A 482 23.09 -0.84 -12.24
C GLU A 482 22.06 0.08 -11.57
N ARG A 483 20.76 -0.17 -11.80
CA ARG A 483 19.68 0.65 -11.24
C ARG A 483 18.73 -0.18 -10.41
N GLU A 484 18.35 0.40 -9.28
CA GLU A 484 17.27 -0.10 -8.42
C GLU A 484 16.02 0.76 -8.61
N ILE A 485 14.96 0.16 -9.15
CA ILE A 485 13.66 0.81 -9.32
C ILE A 485 12.72 0.29 -8.25
N LYS A 486 12.19 1.20 -7.43
CA LYS A 486 11.19 0.86 -6.42
C LYS A 486 9.80 0.94 -7.03
N VAL A 487 8.99 -0.08 -6.77
CA VAL A 487 7.61 -0.19 -7.24
C VAL A 487 6.67 -0.37 -6.07
N TYR A 488 5.65 0.46 -6.00
CA TYR A 488 4.59 0.33 -5.00
C TYR A 488 3.76 -0.93 -5.29
N ILE A 489 3.71 -1.86 -4.34
CA ILE A 489 2.94 -3.11 -4.46
C ILE A 489 1.79 -3.18 -3.42
N SER A 490 1.99 -2.63 -2.22
CA SER A 490 0.99 -2.63 -1.14
C SER A 490 1.22 -1.48 -0.14
N ILE A 491 0.29 -1.26 0.81
CA ILE A 491 0.18 -0.07 1.68
C ILE A 491 1.51 0.37 2.34
N ARG A 492 2.44 -0.55 2.62
CA ARG A 492 3.77 -0.22 3.20
C ARG A 492 4.94 -0.92 2.52
N GLU A 493 4.72 -1.61 1.43
CA GLU A 493 5.75 -2.45 0.80
C GLU A 493 6.02 -1.99 -0.62
N TYR A 494 7.29 -2.08 -0.99
CA TYR A 494 7.75 -1.81 -2.34
C TYR A 494 8.58 -3.00 -2.81
N ALA A 495 8.38 -3.40 -4.07
CA ALA A 495 9.31 -4.28 -4.74
C ALA A 495 10.50 -3.46 -5.24
N THR A 496 11.70 -4.04 -5.22
CA THR A 496 12.89 -3.44 -5.82
C THR A 496 13.30 -4.24 -7.05
N ILE A 497 13.20 -3.61 -8.22
CA ILE A 497 13.60 -4.20 -9.51
C ILE A 497 15.04 -3.78 -9.79
N LYS A 498 15.93 -4.77 -9.93
CA LYS A 498 17.34 -4.54 -10.27
C LYS A 498 17.55 -4.73 -11.77
N ILE A 499 17.91 -3.66 -12.46
CA ILE A 499 18.12 -3.66 -13.92
C ILE A 499 19.56 -3.23 -14.21
N GLU A 500 20.23 -3.98 -15.09
CA GLU A 500 21.53 -3.64 -15.64
C GLU A 500 21.50 -3.84 -17.15
N ASN A 501 21.78 -2.79 -17.93
CA ASN A 501 21.77 -2.85 -19.40
C ASN A 501 20.47 -3.48 -19.96
N PHE A 502 19.32 -3.04 -19.45
CA PHE A 502 17.98 -3.56 -19.78
C PHE A 502 17.72 -5.03 -19.40
N LEU A 503 18.65 -5.70 -18.73
CA LEU A 503 18.44 -7.02 -18.13
C LEU A 503 17.97 -6.85 -16.67
N CYS A 504 16.75 -7.29 -16.39
CA CYS A 504 16.24 -7.45 -15.04
C CYS A 504 16.90 -8.68 -14.39
N LYS A 505 17.78 -8.43 -13.41
CA LYS A 505 18.56 -9.45 -12.70
C LYS A 505 17.84 -9.99 -11.48
N ASP A 506 17.03 -9.18 -10.81
CA ASP A 506 16.29 -9.59 -9.62
C ASP A 506 15.10 -8.67 -9.34
N ILE A 507 14.11 -9.21 -8.62
CA ILE A 507 12.97 -8.47 -8.08
C ILE A 507 12.75 -8.94 -6.64
N ILE A 508 13.00 -8.03 -5.68
CA ILE A 508 13.07 -8.32 -4.24
C ILE A 508 11.94 -7.67 -3.48
#